data_AF-A0A357MJA3-F1
#
_entry.id   AF-A0A357MJA3-F1
#
_cell.length_a   1.000
_cell.length_b   1.000
_cell.length_c   1.000
_cell.angle_alpha   90.00
_cell.angle_beta   90.00
_cell.angle_gamma   90.00
#
_symmetry.space_group_name_H-M   'P 1'
#
loop_
_entity.id
_entity.type
_entity.pdbx_description
1 polymer ?
#
loop_
_entity_poly.entity_id
_entity_poly.type
_entity_poly.pdbx_seq_one_letter_code
_entity_poly.pdbx_strand_id
1 'polypeptide(L)'
;MSATLLSRASDRARPRLVLLDGIALALGRVHEACGPARRTLAMALAGRTTGPVIWIAPAWEVSAPHPEGMVRFADPGRFLFVTPTRGEDILWCAEESLRAGAVPLVIVDLPGLTGLTPVRRLHLAAEAGAEAAGAPPLGL
;
A
#
# COMPACT_ATOMS: atom_id res chain seq x y z
N MET A 1 16.57 31.82 23.52
CA MET A 1 15.67 31.27 22.48
C MET A 1 15.38 29.83 22.83
N SER A 2 14.18 29.53 23.32
CA SER A 2 13.79 28.17 23.69
C SER A 2 13.36 27.44 22.42
N ALA A 3 14.12 26.43 21.98
CA ALA A 3 13.72 25.59 20.88
C ALA A 3 12.55 24.72 21.35
N THR A 4 11.37 24.88 20.74
CA THR A 4 10.25 23.96 20.94
C THR A 4 10.67 22.60 20.39
N LEU A 5 11.14 21.72 21.26
CA LEU A 5 11.41 20.33 20.90
C LEU A 5 10.06 19.68 20.58
N LEU A 6 9.90 19.17 19.37
CA LEU A 6 8.81 18.26 19.01
C LEU A 6 8.83 17.12 20.02
N SER A 7 7.87 17.10 20.94
CA SER A 7 7.71 15.94 21.81
C SER A 7 7.41 14.75 20.91
N ARG A 8 8.16 13.66 21.08
CA ARG A 8 7.78 12.33 20.59
C ARG A 8 6.58 11.85 21.41
N ALA A 9 5.46 12.58 21.35
CA ALA A 9 4.18 12.00 21.72
C ALA A 9 4.09 10.73 20.87
N SER A 10 3.99 9.57 21.53
CA SER A 10 4.03 8.29 20.83
C SER A 10 3.03 8.36 19.70
N ASP A 11 3.48 8.09 18.47
CA ASP A 11 2.60 7.65 17.40
C ASP A 11 1.59 6.71 18.06
N ARG A 12 0.29 7.03 18.00
CA ARG A 12 -0.76 6.18 18.58
C ARG A 12 -0.39 4.74 18.25
N ALA A 13 -0.37 3.83 19.23
CA ALA A 13 0.07 2.46 19.01
C ALA A 13 -0.78 1.84 17.89
N ARG A 14 -0.26 1.84 16.66
CA ARG A 14 -0.91 1.28 15.48
C ARG A 14 -0.45 -0.17 15.35
N PRO A 15 -1.35 -1.10 14.98
CA PRO A 15 -0.94 -2.42 14.53
C PRO A 15 0.10 -2.31 13.42
N ARG A 16 1.10 -3.19 13.44
CA ARG A 16 2.18 -3.19 12.44
C ARG A 16 2.31 -4.56 11.82
N LEU A 17 2.58 -4.58 10.52
CA LEU A 17 2.96 -5.77 9.79
C LEU A 17 4.49 -5.86 9.73
N VAL A 18 5.06 -6.92 10.30
CA VAL A 18 6.51 -7.19 10.23
C VAL A 18 6.84 -7.83 8.90
N LEU A 19 7.50 -7.08 8.02
CA LEU A 19 7.92 -7.55 6.70
C LEU A 19 9.20 -8.39 6.79
N LEU A 20 10.22 -7.85 7.46
CA LEU A 20 11.53 -8.46 7.71
C LEU A 20 12.02 -8.06 9.10
N ASP A 21 13.08 -8.68 9.59
CA ASP A 21 13.73 -8.27 10.83
C ASP A 21 14.13 -6.79 10.76
N GLY A 22 13.65 -5.99 11.71
CA GLY A 22 13.85 -4.54 11.75
C GLY A 22 12.97 -3.72 10.80
N ILE A 23 12.18 -4.33 9.93
CA ILE A 23 11.28 -3.62 8.99
C ILE A 23 9.83 -3.98 9.29
N ALA A 24 9.10 -3.01 9.85
CA ALA A 24 7.67 -3.14 10.14
C ALA A 24 6.88 -1.92 9.65
N LEU A 25 5.78 -2.18 8.95
CA LEU A 25 4.93 -1.15 8.34
C LEU A 25 3.68 -0.95 9.20
N ALA A 26 3.34 0.30 9.51
CA ALA A 26 2.10 0.62 10.23
C ALA A 26 0.89 0.31 9.34
N LEU A 27 -0.09 -0.41 9.89
CA LEU A 27 -1.37 -0.64 9.24
C LEU A 27 -2.26 0.61 9.32
N GLY A 28 -3.24 0.71 8.42
CA GLY A 28 -4.09 1.90 8.26
C GLY A 28 -3.31 3.08 7.71
N ARG A 29 -2.19 2.82 7.02
CA ARG A 29 -1.29 3.81 6.41
C ARG A 29 -0.78 3.29 5.08
N VAL A 30 -0.11 4.19 4.36
CA VAL A 30 0.47 3.95 3.04
C VAL A 30 1.97 4.16 3.13
N HIS A 31 2.77 3.30 2.50
CA HIS A 31 4.22 3.38 2.55
C HIS A 31 4.75 3.42 1.13
N GLU A 32 5.66 4.34 0.81
CA GLU A 32 6.21 4.44 -0.54
C GLU A 32 7.52 3.65 -0.63
N ALA A 33 7.61 2.75 -1.60
CA ALA A 33 8.81 1.96 -1.85
C ALA A 33 9.42 2.29 -3.22
N CYS A 34 10.70 2.66 -3.22
CA CYS A 34 11.41 3.10 -4.41
C CYS A 34 12.62 2.21 -4.73
N GLY A 35 13.05 2.27 -6.00
CA GLY A 35 14.22 1.56 -6.47
C GLY A 35 13.92 0.24 -7.18
N PRO A 36 14.96 -0.48 -7.63
CA PRO A 36 14.82 -1.62 -8.53
C PRO A 36 14.08 -2.82 -7.91
N ALA A 37 14.08 -2.91 -6.57
CA ALA A 37 13.46 -4.01 -5.84
C ALA A 37 12.00 -3.74 -5.42
N ARG A 38 11.39 -2.60 -5.82
CA ARG A 38 10.05 -2.19 -5.34
C ARG A 38 8.96 -3.24 -5.55
N ARG A 39 8.96 -3.91 -6.71
CA ARG A 39 7.98 -4.98 -7.01
C ARG A 39 8.25 -6.26 -6.22
N THR A 40 9.51 -6.62 -6.02
CA THR A 40 9.90 -7.74 -5.14
C THR A 40 9.48 -7.48 -3.69
N LEU A 41 9.66 -6.25 -3.21
CA LEU A 41 9.20 -5.82 -1.89
C LEU A 41 7.68 -5.94 -1.77
N ALA A 42 6.94 -5.47 -2.79
CA ALA A 42 5.48 -5.57 -2.85
C ALA A 42 5.00 -7.03 -2.82
N MET A 43 5.67 -7.94 -3.53
CA MET A 43 5.38 -9.37 -3.49
C MET A 43 5.69 -9.99 -2.13
N ALA A 44 6.86 -9.68 -1.56
CA ALA A 44 7.20 -10.13 -0.22
C ALA A 44 6.15 -9.65 0.80
N LEU A 45 5.67 -8.42 0.67
CA LEU A 45 4.62 -7.86 1.51
C LEU A 45 3.28 -8.61 1.36
N ALA A 46 2.88 -8.93 0.13
CA ALA A 46 1.69 -9.75 -0.15
C ALA A 46 1.80 -11.16 0.47
N GLY A 47 3.00 -11.73 0.52
CA GLY A 47 3.27 -13.00 1.21
C GLY A 47 3.15 -12.93 2.73
N ARG A 48 3.18 -11.73 3.32
CA ARG A 48 3.01 -11.50 4.77
C ARG A 48 1.58 -11.17 5.16
N THR A 49 0.69 -10.94 4.18
CA THR A 49 -0.74 -10.72 4.42
C THR A 49 -1.55 -11.96 4.04
N THR A 50 -2.75 -12.08 4.60
CA THR A 50 -3.74 -13.12 4.27
C THR A 50 -4.98 -12.47 3.67
N GLY A 51 -5.51 -13.02 2.58
CA GLY A 51 -6.68 -12.47 1.88
C GLY A 51 -6.34 -11.78 0.55
N PRO A 52 -7.32 -11.17 -0.12
CA PRO A 52 -7.14 -10.59 -1.44
C PRO A 52 -6.14 -9.43 -1.45
N VAL A 53 -5.49 -9.21 -2.58
CA VAL A 53 -4.57 -8.09 -2.81
C VAL A 53 -5.07 -7.34 -4.03
N ILE A 54 -5.30 -6.03 -3.90
CA ILE A 54 -5.56 -5.19 -5.07
C ILE A 54 -4.22 -4.67 -5.59
N TRP A 55 -3.92 -4.92 -6.85
CA TRP A 55 -2.75 -4.40 -7.55
C TRP A 55 -3.19 -3.42 -8.62
N ILE A 56 -2.86 -2.14 -8.42
CA ILE A 56 -3.24 -1.05 -9.32
C ILE A 56 -2.01 -0.63 -10.11
N ALA A 57 -2.10 -0.68 -11.44
CA ALA A 57 -1.03 -0.24 -12.33
C ALA A 57 -1.64 0.46 -13.55
N PRO A 58 -0.96 1.43 -14.18
CA PRO A 58 -1.47 2.02 -15.40
C PRO A 58 -1.63 0.99 -16.51
N ALA A 59 -2.66 1.11 -17.35
CA ALA A 59 -2.88 0.19 -18.47
C ALA A 59 -1.75 0.19 -19.51
N TRP A 60 -0.94 1.24 -19.55
CA TRP A 60 0.25 1.35 -20.41
C TRP A 60 1.53 0.82 -19.76
N GLU A 61 1.48 0.34 -18.52
CA GLU A 61 2.60 -0.37 -17.90
C GLU A 61 2.70 -1.77 -18.51
N VAL A 62 3.81 -2.03 -19.18
CA VAL A 62 4.07 -3.31 -19.88
C VAL A 62 4.73 -4.34 -18.97
N SER A 63 5.22 -3.94 -17.79
CA SER A 63 5.92 -4.81 -16.83
C SER A 63 5.03 -5.28 -15.68
N ALA A 64 3.86 -5.83 -16.01
CA ALA A 64 2.96 -6.42 -15.03
C ALA A 64 3.57 -7.66 -14.33
N PRO A 65 3.19 -7.92 -13.07
CA PRO A 65 3.55 -9.16 -12.39
C PRO A 65 3.17 -10.42 -13.18
N HIS A 66 4.12 -11.33 -13.37
CA HIS A 66 3.87 -12.63 -13.98
C HIS A 66 3.49 -13.67 -12.90
N PRO A 67 2.39 -14.43 -13.03
CA PRO A 67 1.93 -15.37 -12.02
C PRO A 67 3.00 -16.37 -11.56
N GLU A 68 3.79 -16.93 -12.47
CA GLU A 68 4.88 -17.86 -12.11
C GLU A 68 5.97 -17.20 -11.26
N GLY A 69 6.19 -15.89 -11.41
CA GLY A 69 7.12 -15.14 -10.58
C GLY A 69 6.55 -14.82 -9.19
N MET A 70 5.23 -14.88 -9.04
CA MET A 70 4.51 -14.54 -7.81
C MET A 70 4.42 -15.73 -6.85
N VAL A 71 4.30 -16.97 -7.35
CA VAL A 71 4.03 -18.18 -6.52
C VAL A 71 5.04 -18.39 -5.39
N ARG A 72 6.29 -17.93 -5.56
CA ARG A 72 7.33 -18.00 -4.51
C ARG A 72 7.09 -17.05 -3.33
N PHE A 73 6.19 -16.08 -3.48
CA PHE A 73 5.85 -15.07 -2.47
C PHE A 73 4.41 -15.23 -1.98
N ALA A 74 3.46 -15.37 -2.89
CA ALA A 74 2.04 -15.44 -2.59
C ALA A 74 1.28 -16.20 -3.70
N ASP A 75 0.13 -16.78 -3.34
CA ASP A 75 -0.79 -17.37 -4.30
C ASP A 75 -1.30 -16.30 -5.30
N PRO A 76 -1.04 -16.44 -6.62
CA PRO A 76 -1.53 -15.52 -7.64
C PRO A 76 -3.05 -15.37 -7.67
N GLY A 77 -3.81 -16.39 -7.24
CA GLY A 77 -5.27 -16.35 -7.17
C GLY A 77 -5.82 -15.32 -6.17
N ARG A 78 -4.97 -14.76 -5.31
CA ARG A 78 -5.34 -13.69 -4.37
C ARG A 78 -5.38 -12.30 -5.01
N PHE A 79 -4.83 -12.13 -6.20
CA PHE A 79 -4.60 -10.80 -6.78
C PHE A 79 -5.75 -10.37 -7.69
N LEU A 80 -6.25 -9.17 -7.43
CA LEU A 80 -7.19 -8.45 -8.29
C LEU A 80 -6.42 -7.30 -8.95
N PHE A 81 -6.28 -7.37 -10.27
CA PHE A 81 -5.58 -6.34 -11.04
C PHE A 81 -6.56 -5.25 -11.48
N VAL A 82 -6.22 -4.00 -11.16
CA VAL A 82 -6.95 -2.81 -11.59
C VAL A 82 -6.04 -2.04 -12.53
N THR A 83 -6.48 -1.83 -13.77
CA THR A 83 -5.66 -1.20 -14.82
C THR A 83 -6.31 0.08 -15.37
N PRO A 84 -6.26 1.21 -14.64
CA PRO A 84 -6.84 2.46 -15.10
C PRO A 84 -6.15 2.98 -16.37
N THR A 85 -6.92 3.64 -17.22
CA THR A 85 -6.44 4.17 -18.52
C THR A 85 -6.04 5.64 -18.46
N ARG A 86 -6.25 6.33 -17.32
CA ARG A 86 -5.85 7.71 -17.07
C ARG A 86 -5.02 7.81 -15.80
N GLY A 87 -4.07 8.74 -15.76
CA GLY A 87 -3.12 8.86 -14.65
C GLY A 87 -3.79 9.26 -13.33
N GLU A 88 -4.76 10.18 -13.40
CA GLU A 88 -5.55 10.63 -12.25
C GLU A 88 -6.41 9.51 -11.64
N ASP A 89 -6.85 8.55 -12.44
CA ASP A 89 -7.69 7.45 -11.99
C ASP A 89 -6.91 6.43 -11.15
N ILE A 90 -5.58 6.35 -11.33
CA ILE A 90 -4.73 5.43 -10.55
C ILE A 90 -4.80 5.75 -9.06
N LEU A 91 -4.60 7.02 -8.73
CA LEU A 91 -4.66 7.49 -7.34
C LEU A 91 -6.08 7.49 -6.81
N TRP A 92 -7.07 7.78 -7.66
CA TRP A 92 -8.48 7.66 -7.28
C TRP A 92 -8.85 6.21 -6.92
N CYS A 93 -8.50 5.22 -7.75
CA CYS A 93 -8.72 3.80 -7.46
C CYS A 93 -8.03 3.36 -6.16
N ALA A 94 -6.82 3.85 -5.90
CA ALA A 94 -6.10 3.57 -4.67
C ALA A 94 -6.83 4.14 -3.44
N GLU A 95 -7.29 5.40 -3.52
CA GLU A 95 -8.08 6.02 -2.46
C GLU A 95 -9.38 5.26 -2.17
N GLU A 96 -10.15 4.90 -3.20
CA GLU A 96 -11.40 4.15 -3.00
C GLU A 96 -11.14 2.74 -2.43
N SER A 97 -10.10 2.06 -2.91
CA SER A 97 -9.74 0.72 -2.42
C SER A 97 -9.33 0.76 -0.93
N LEU A 98 -8.53 1.75 -0.55
CA LEU A 98 -8.11 1.96 0.84
C LEU A 98 -9.28 2.37 1.73
N ARG A 99 -10.13 3.29 1.26
CA ARG A 99 -11.30 3.77 2.01
C ARG A 99 -12.35 2.69 2.24
N ALA A 100 -12.50 1.77 1.28
CA ALA A 100 -13.41 0.64 1.44
C ALA A 100 -12.96 -0.32 2.56
N GLY A 101 -11.65 -0.41 2.83
CA GLY A 101 -11.10 -1.33 3.85
C GLY A 101 -11.37 -2.81 3.56
N ALA A 102 -11.83 -3.15 2.36
CA ALA A 102 -12.32 -4.49 2.01
C ALA A 102 -11.19 -5.51 1.77
N VAL A 103 -9.97 -5.03 1.53
CA VAL A 103 -8.78 -5.87 1.33
C VAL A 103 -7.67 -5.47 2.30
N PRO A 104 -6.87 -6.43 2.79
CA PRO A 104 -5.76 -6.15 3.71
C PRO A 104 -4.61 -5.36 3.06
N LEU A 105 -4.46 -5.42 1.73
CA LEU A 105 -3.34 -4.84 1.01
C LEU A 105 -3.77 -4.25 -0.34
N VAL A 106 -3.43 -2.98 -0.55
CA VAL A 106 -3.54 -2.27 -1.83
C VAL A 106 -2.14 -1.88 -2.26
N ILE A 107 -1.74 -2.29 -3.47
CA ILE A 107 -0.45 -1.96 -4.08
C ILE A 107 -0.71 -1.01 -5.26
N VAL A 108 0.02 0.10 -5.33
CA VAL A 108 -0.07 1.08 -6.42
C VAL A 108 1.28 1.15 -7.14
N ASP A 109 1.41 0.43 -8.25
CA ASP A 109 2.63 0.38 -9.06
C ASP A 109 2.73 1.59 -9.98
N LEU A 110 3.23 2.69 -9.43
CA LEU A 110 3.41 3.96 -10.15
C LEU A 110 4.79 4.05 -10.83
N PRO A 111 4.89 4.72 -12.00
CA PRO A 111 6.16 4.94 -12.68
C PRO A 111 7.06 6.00 -11.99
N GLY A 112 6.57 6.68 -10.95
CA GLY A 112 7.31 7.70 -10.22
C GLY A 112 6.69 8.03 -8.87
N LEU A 113 7.38 8.91 -8.14
CA LEU A 113 6.96 9.39 -6.82
C LEU A 113 5.68 10.22 -6.91
N THR A 114 4.89 10.15 -5.84
CA THR A 114 3.68 10.99 -5.71
C THR A 114 3.95 12.27 -4.93
N GLY A 115 3.18 13.33 -5.26
CA GLY A 115 3.23 14.56 -4.48
C GLY A 115 2.66 14.37 -3.07
N LEU A 116 3.05 15.23 -2.13
CA LEU A 116 2.62 15.13 -0.72
C LEU A 116 1.10 15.20 -0.52
N THR A 117 0.39 15.94 -1.38
CA THR A 117 -1.07 16.07 -1.29
C THR A 117 -1.78 14.73 -1.59
N PRO A 118 -1.50 14.04 -2.72
CA PRO A 118 -1.94 12.66 -2.94
C PRO A 118 -1.59 11.69 -1.80
N VAL A 119 -0.34 11.70 -1.32
CA VAL A 119 0.10 10.81 -0.22
C VAL A 119 -0.76 11.01 1.03
N ARG A 120 -1.05 12.28 1.38
CA ARG A 120 -1.92 12.60 2.51
C ARG A 120 -3.34 12.06 2.30
N ARG A 121 -3.91 12.18 1.10
CA ARG A 121 -5.25 11.65 0.80
C ARG A 121 -5.31 10.13 0.93
N LEU A 122 -4.28 9.43 0.45
CA LEU A 122 -4.16 7.98 0.57
C LEU A 122 -4.06 7.54 2.04
N HIS A 123 -3.33 8.27 2.87
CA HIS A 123 -3.30 8.02 4.31
C HIS A 123 -4.68 8.19 4.97
N LEU A 124 -5.39 9.28 4.66
CA LEU A 124 -6.73 9.51 5.19
C LEU A 124 -7.73 8.44 4.73
N ALA A 125 -7.60 7.97 3.49
CA ALA A 125 -8.39 6.86 2.98
C ALA A 125 -8.09 5.56 3.74
N ALA A 126 -6.83 5.22 3.98
CA ALA A 126 -6.45 4.03 4.74
C ALA A 126 -6.94 4.10 6.21
N GLU A 127 -6.93 5.28 6.81
CA GLU A 127 -7.49 5.51 8.15
C GLU A 127 -9.01 5.32 8.16
N ALA A 128 -9.73 5.90 7.19
CA ALA A 128 -11.18 5.72 7.06
C ALA A 128 -11.57 4.24 6.83
N GLY A 129 -10.81 3.51 6.01
CA GLY A 129 -11.04 2.07 5.80
C GLY A 129 -10.81 1.24 7.07
N ALA A 130 -9.82 1.60 7.89
CA ALA A 130 -9.59 0.96 9.18
C ALA A 130 -10.78 1.16 10.15
N GLU A 131 -11.36 2.35 10.16
CA GLU A 131 -12.53 2.67 10.99
C GLU A 131 -13.78 1.94 10.52
N ALA A 132 -13.99 1.82 9.20
CA ALA A 132 -15.18 1.21 8.62
C ALA A 132 -15.19 -0.33 8.67
N ALA A 133 -14.07 -0.98 8.35
CA ALA A 133 -14.00 -2.44 8.19
C ALA A 133 -13.49 -3.19 9.43
N GLY A 134 -12.96 -2.49 10.43
CA GLY A 134 -12.42 -3.09 11.66
C GLY A 134 -11.06 -3.78 11.50
N ALA A 135 -10.58 -3.98 10.26
CA ALA A 135 -9.24 -4.44 9.94
C ALA A 135 -8.50 -3.35 9.15
N PRO A 136 -7.38 -2.82 9.67
CA PRO A 136 -6.71 -1.67 9.04
C PRO A 136 -5.98 -2.08 7.75
N PRO A 137 -6.38 -1.56 6.56
CA PRO A 137 -5.71 -1.89 5.31
C PRO A 137 -4.30 -1.30 5.27
N LEU A 138 -3.41 -1.92 4.49
CA LEU A 138 -2.08 -1.41 4.19
C LEU A 138 -2.02 -0.94 2.74
N GLY A 139 -1.56 0.29 2.52
CA GLY A 139 -1.17 0.77 1.20
C GLY A 139 0.33 0.64 0.99
N LEU A 140 0.74 0.25 -0.22
CA LEU A 140 2.11 0.30 -0.71
C LEU A 140 2.18 1.01 -2.06
#